data_AF-A0A0M8Y7B6-F1
#
_entry.id   AF-A0A0M8Y7B6-F1
#
_cell.length_a   1.000
_cell.length_b   1.000
_cell.length_c   1.000
_cell.angle_alpha   90.00
_cell.angle_beta   90.00
_cell.angle_gamma   90.00
#
_symmetry.space_group_name_H-M   'P 1'
#
loop_
_entity.id
_entity.type
_entity.pdbx_description
1 polymer ?
#
loop_
_entity_poly.entity_id
_entity_poly.type
_entity_poly.pdbx_seq_one_letter_code
_entity_poly.pdbx_strand_id
1 'polypeptide(L)'
;MFIGGLALFLVFGLAAVFPDVGGPSASSRAKNMSPAAASFLFGAVALSGLLVMIGSVPHTHRFVVDQRGLWWRAGRKSDLIAWDELRAVRGREPRPPVKGDPNSKPVLSALVFTPADGRFATRHSALVKPRLDADPEVELRLPNIATVRQLTQEIARVRPDLLH
;
A
#
# COMPACT_ATOMS: atom_id res chain seq x y z
N MET A 1 6.31 -3.06 9.87
CA MET A 1 7.47 -2.58 10.66
C MET A 1 7.13 -1.26 11.37
N PHE A 2 6.05 -1.21 12.15
CA PHE A 2 5.55 0.02 12.80
C PHE A 2 5.90 0.06 14.31
N ILE A 3 6.05 -1.13 14.92
CA ILE A 3 6.27 -1.30 16.36
C ILE A 3 7.69 -0.87 16.78
N GLY A 4 8.70 -1.15 15.94
CA GLY A 4 10.10 -0.77 16.23
C GLY A 4 10.33 0.74 16.29
N GLY A 5 9.65 1.51 15.45
CA GLY A 5 9.77 2.98 15.43
C GLY A 5 9.08 3.64 16.62
N LEU A 6 7.92 3.12 17.04
CA LEU A 6 7.20 3.60 18.23
C LEU A 6 8.00 3.32 19.51
N ALA A 7 8.62 2.13 19.62
CA ALA A 7 9.48 1.77 20.73
C ALA A 7 10.70 2.70 20.82
N LEU A 8 11.32 3.04 19.67
CA LEU A 8 12.44 3.99 19.64
C LEU A 8 12.00 5.40 20.08
N PHE A 9 10.83 5.87 19.64
CA PHE A 9 10.30 7.18 20.01
C PHE A 9 9.98 7.27 21.52
N LEU A 10 9.41 6.20 22.09
CA LEU A 10 9.13 6.13 23.53
C LEU A 10 10.41 6.08 24.37
N VAL A 11 11.40 5.28 23.99
CA VAL A 11 12.67 5.17 24.73
C VAL A 11 13.45 6.49 24.70
N PHE A 12 13.53 7.14 23.53
CA PHE A 12 14.25 8.39 23.39
C PHE A 12 13.48 9.60 23.97
N GLY A 13 12.14 9.59 23.88
CA GLY A 13 11.30 10.59 24.54
C GLY A 13 11.37 10.52 26.06
N LEU A 14 11.42 9.32 26.63
CA LEU A 14 11.54 9.13 28.08
C LEU A 14 12.92 9.57 28.60
N ALA A 15 14.00 9.28 27.86
CA ALA A 15 15.36 9.70 28.19
C ALA A 15 15.56 11.23 28.12
N ALA A 16 14.80 11.91 27.26
CA ALA A 16 14.83 13.38 27.15
C ALA A 16 14.07 14.09 28.28
N VAL A 17 13.02 13.47 28.82
CA VAL A 17 12.22 14.04 29.94
C VAL A 17 12.83 13.69 31.31
N PHE A 18 13.52 12.57 31.42
CA PHE A 18 14.17 12.12 32.65
C PHE A 18 15.63 11.74 32.41
N PRO A 19 16.55 12.72 32.29
CA PRO A 19 17.97 12.42 32.08
C PRO A 19 18.65 11.70 33.26
N ASP A 20 18.01 11.69 34.45
CA ASP A 20 18.57 11.18 35.71
C ASP A 20 18.22 9.72 36.04
N VAL A 21 17.51 8.98 35.19
CA VAL A 21 17.11 7.57 35.47
C VAL A 21 18.12 6.56 34.91
N GLY A 22 19.39 6.96 34.76
CA GLY A 22 20.49 6.09 34.37
C GLY A 22 21.49 5.92 35.51
N GLY A 23 21.34 4.86 36.31
CA GLY A 23 22.28 4.51 37.38
C GLY A 23 23.75 4.34 36.90
N PRO A 24 24.70 4.45 37.82
CA PRO A 24 26.11 4.71 37.54
C PRO A 24 26.84 3.45 37.05
N SER A 25 26.74 3.11 35.76
CA SER A 25 27.60 2.09 35.13
C SER A 25 27.71 2.22 33.61
N ALA A 26 27.64 3.45 33.08
CA ALA A 26 27.98 3.71 31.70
C ALA A 26 29.49 4.00 31.56
N SER A 27 30.21 3.00 31.04
CA SER A 27 31.47 3.05 30.28
C SER A 27 32.12 4.44 30.11
N SER A 28 33.42 4.49 30.40
CA SER A 28 34.33 5.66 30.37
C SER A 28 34.35 6.50 29.08
N ARG A 29 33.63 6.09 28.02
CA ARG A 29 33.50 6.83 26.76
C ARG A 29 32.49 7.98 26.80
N ALA A 30 31.58 8.02 27.78
CA ALA A 30 30.54 9.04 27.88
C ALA A 30 30.99 10.36 28.57
N LYS A 31 32.17 10.39 29.21
CA LYS A 31 32.64 11.55 29.99
C LYS A 31 32.99 12.80 29.18
N ASN A 32 33.14 12.69 27.86
CA ASN A 32 33.61 13.79 27.01
C ASN A 32 32.51 14.38 26.10
N MET A 33 31.26 13.98 26.29
CA MET A 33 30.16 14.51 25.48
C MET A 33 29.56 15.70 26.20
N SER A 34 29.73 16.91 25.64
CA SER A 34 29.11 18.09 26.22
C SER A 34 27.57 17.91 26.17
N PRO A 35 26.84 18.40 27.20
CA PRO A 35 25.38 18.29 27.23
C PRO A 35 24.71 18.83 25.94
N ALA A 36 25.28 19.88 25.35
CA ALA A 36 24.80 20.44 24.09
C ALA A 36 25.01 19.49 22.89
N ALA A 37 26.13 18.76 22.85
CA ALA A 37 26.40 17.78 21.80
C ALA A 37 25.44 16.57 21.90
N ALA A 38 25.12 16.15 23.12
CA ALA A 38 24.09 15.14 23.35
C ALA A 38 22.73 15.64 22.84
N SER A 39 22.25 16.79 23.32
CA SER A 39 20.95 17.36 22.91
C SER A 39 20.82 17.55 21.39
N PHE A 40 21.90 17.97 20.71
CA PHE A 40 21.90 18.13 19.26
C PHE A 40 21.72 16.79 18.52
N LEU A 41 22.45 15.75 18.92
CA LEU A 41 22.32 14.42 18.30
C LEU A 41 20.96 13.80 18.58
N PHE A 42 20.46 13.91 19.81
CA PHE A 42 19.12 13.46 20.15
C PHE A 42 18.05 14.20 19.34
N GLY A 43 18.18 15.53 19.18
CA GLY A 43 17.30 16.33 18.33
C GLY A 43 17.35 15.94 16.85
N ALA A 44 18.55 15.71 16.31
CA ALA A 44 18.74 15.27 14.93
C ALA A 44 18.12 13.87 14.67
N VAL A 45 18.26 12.94 15.62
CA VAL A 45 17.65 11.61 15.54
C VAL A 45 16.13 11.69 15.63
N ALA A 46 15.59 12.51 16.54
CA ALA A 46 14.15 12.71 16.68
C ALA A 46 13.55 13.35 15.41
N LEU A 47 14.22 14.35 14.83
CA LEU A 47 13.79 14.99 13.58
C LEU A 47 13.85 14.02 12.40
N SER A 48 14.92 13.22 12.30
CA SER A 48 15.04 12.17 11.28
C SER A 48 13.93 11.13 11.40
N GLY A 49 13.64 10.68 12.63
CA GLY A 49 12.53 9.76 12.90
C GLY A 49 11.17 10.35 12.54
N LEU A 50 10.95 11.65 12.82
CA LEU A 50 9.72 12.36 12.45
C LEU A 50 9.55 12.46 10.93
N LEU A 51 10.62 12.78 10.19
CA LEU A 51 10.59 12.85 8.73
C LEU A 51 10.27 11.48 8.10
N VAL A 52 10.82 10.39 8.66
CA VAL A 52 10.49 9.02 8.24
C VAL A 52 9.01 8.70 8.53
N MET A 53 8.48 9.09 9.69
CA MET A 53 7.07 8.90 10.05
C MET A 53 6.13 9.65 9.09
N ILE A 54 6.44 10.90 8.74
CA ILE A 54 5.65 11.71 7.79
C ILE A 54 5.67 11.08 6.38
N GLY A 55 6.82 10.54 5.95
CA GLY A 55 6.94 9.83 4.67
C GLY A 55 6.28 8.44 4.64
N SER A 56 6.01 7.85 5.81
CA SER A 56 5.50 6.48 5.95
C SER A 56 3.96 6.40 6.03
N VAL A 57 3.24 7.51 5.83
CA VAL A 57 1.78 7.47 5.78
C VAL A 57 1.34 6.57 4.62
N PRO A 58 0.66 5.44 4.89
CA PRO A 58 0.25 4.53 3.84
C PRO A 58 -0.73 5.27 2.93
N HIS A 59 -0.34 5.40 1.67
CA HIS A 59 -1.18 6.01 0.65
C HIS A 59 -2.38 5.08 0.45
N THR A 60 -3.50 5.43 1.09
CA THR A 60 -4.70 4.60 1.06
C THR A 60 -5.25 4.62 -0.36
N HIS A 61 -5.31 3.45 -1.01
CA HIS A 61 -5.96 3.31 -2.30
C HIS A 61 -7.47 3.43 -2.07
N ARG A 62 -8.10 4.43 -2.67
CA ARG A 62 -9.55 4.62 -2.66
C ARG A 62 -10.11 4.31 -4.03
N PHE A 63 -11.19 3.55 -4.06
CA PHE A 63 -11.93 3.21 -5.26
C PHE A 63 -13.37 3.71 -5.11
N VAL A 64 -13.90 4.33 -6.17
CA VAL A 64 -15.28 4.78 -6.24
C VAL A 64 -15.85 4.36 -7.59
N VAL A 65 -17.01 3.73 -7.57
CA VAL A 65 -17.73 3.26 -8.76
C VAL A 65 -18.88 4.24 -9.01
N ASP A 66 -18.97 4.80 -10.20
CA ASP A 66 -20.09 5.66 -10.61
C ASP A 66 -20.56 5.30 -12.02
N GLN A 67 -21.52 6.06 -12.57
CA GLN A 67 -22.07 5.81 -13.91
C GLN A 67 -21.05 6.00 -15.05
N ARG A 68 -19.93 6.71 -14.81
CA ARG A 68 -18.91 6.98 -15.82
C ARG A 68 -17.83 5.91 -15.82
N GLY A 69 -17.45 5.41 -14.65
CA GLY A 69 -16.34 4.49 -14.52
C GLY A 69 -15.97 4.10 -13.11
N LEU A 70 -14.82 3.43 -13.02
CA LEU A 70 -14.12 3.15 -11.77
C LEU A 70 -13.06 4.24 -11.55
N TRP A 71 -13.31 5.08 -10.56
CA TRP A 71 -12.34 6.04 -10.07
C TRP A 71 -11.37 5.38 -9.10
N TRP A 72 -10.10 5.72 -9.25
CA TRP A 72 -9.06 5.40 -8.31
C TRP A 72 -8.33 6.65 -7.83
N ARG A 73 -7.93 6.62 -6.55
CA ARG A 73 -7.02 7.61 -5.98
C ARG A 73 -6.03 6.94 -5.04
N ALA A 74 -4.74 7.24 -5.19
CA ALA A 74 -3.70 6.91 -4.23
C ALA A 74 -2.79 8.13 -4.00
N GLY A 75 -2.94 8.76 -2.84
CA GLY A 75 -2.26 10.03 -2.54
C GLY A 75 -2.63 11.11 -3.55
N ARG A 76 -1.62 11.63 -4.27
CA ARG A 76 -1.79 12.66 -5.32
C ARG A 76 -2.15 12.10 -6.69
N LYS A 77 -2.07 10.78 -6.89
CA LYS A 77 -2.42 10.15 -8.16
C LYS A 77 -3.90 9.82 -8.16
N SER A 78 -4.56 10.11 -9.27
CA SER A 78 -5.92 9.66 -9.55
C SER A 78 -6.01 9.20 -10.99
N ASP A 79 -6.90 8.25 -11.24
CA ASP A 79 -7.16 7.70 -12.56
C ASP A 79 -8.63 7.29 -12.65
N LEU A 80 -9.18 7.28 -13.85
CA LEU A 80 -10.55 6.90 -14.14
C LEU A 80 -10.52 5.86 -15.25
N ILE A 81 -10.97 4.66 -14.94
CA ILE A 81 -11.26 3.64 -15.95
C ILE A 81 -12.72 3.83 -16.36
N ALA A 82 -12.95 4.38 -17.55
CA ALA A 82 -14.31 4.58 -18.04
C ALA A 82 -14.93 3.26 -18.51
N TRP A 83 -16.26 3.13 -18.36
CA TRP A 83 -16.95 1.86 -18.68
C TRP A 83 -16.96 1.50 -20.16
N ASP A 84 -16.84 2.49 -21.04
CA ASP A 84 -16.70 2.32 -22.49
C ASP A 84 -15.33 1.74 -22.88
N GLU A 85 -14.33 1.86 -22.01
CA GLU A 85 -13.02 1.24 -22.20
C GLU A 85 -13.00 -0.25 -21.82
N LEU A 86 -14.10 -0.78 -21.27
CA LEU A 86 -14.21 -2.14 -20.76
C LEU A 86 -15.27 -2.95 -21.51
N ARG A 87 -14.91 -4.17 -21.90
CA ARG A 87 -15.86 -5.17 -22.45
C ARG A 87 -16.45 -6.03 -21.34
N ALA A 88 -15.63 -6.38 -20.36
CA ALA A 88 -16.05 -7.19 -19.23
C ALA A 88 -15.19 -6.91 -18.00
N VAL A 89 -15.74 -7.21 -16.84
CA VAL A 89 -15.11 -7.09 -15.54
C VAL A 89 -15.43 -8.35 -14.74
N ARG A 90 -14.45 -8.91 -14.05
CA ARG A 90 -14.67 -10.02 -13.13
C ARG A 90 -13.88 -9.88 -11.84
N GLY A 91 -14.49 -10.28 -10.73
CA GLY A 91 -13.81 -10.43 -9.45
C GLY A 91 -13.08 -11.77 -9.41
N ARG A 92 -11.76 -11.76 -9.20
CA ARG A 92 -10.97 -12.97 -8.96
C ARG A 92 -10.72 -13.15 -7.48
N GLU A 93 -11.25 -14.23 -6.94
CA GLU A 93 -11.01 -14.65 -5.56
C GLU A 93 -9.61 -15.29 -5.42
N PRO A 94 -8.97 -15.15 -4.25
CA PRO A 94 -7.68 -15.74 -4.00
C PRO A 94 -7.80 -17.27 -3.95
N ARG A 95 -6.91 -17.97 -4.67
CA ARG A 95 -6.88 -19.44 -4.69
C ARG A 95 -5.53 -19.92 -4.19
N PRO A 96 -5.50 -20.86 -3.22
CA PRO A 96 -4.25 -21.46 -2.76
C PRO A 96 -3.60 -22.27 -3.90
N PRO A 97 -2.27 -22.47 -3.84
CA PRO A 97 -1.60 -23.34 -4.80
C PRO A 97 -2.12 -24.78 -4.68
N VAL A 98 -2.18 -25.47 -5.81
CA VAL A 98 -2.62 -26.86 -5.90
C VAL A 98 -1.59 -27.75 -5.19
N LYS A 99 -2.07 -28.56 -4.23
CA LYS A 99 -1.21 -29.46 -3.47
C LYS A 99 -0.62 -30.51 -4.41
N GLY A 100 0.72 -30.57 -4.47
CA GLY A 100 1.46 -31.55 -5.26
C GLY A 100 1.94 -31.07 -6.63
N ASP A 101 1.57 -29.84 -7.05
CA ASP A 101 2.13 -29.21 -8.25
C ASP A 101 3.22 -28.19 -7.85
N PRO A 102 4.51 -28.46 -8.15
CA PRO A 102 5.60 -27.55 -7.84
C PRO A 102 5.56 -26.25 -8.65
N ASN A 103 4.80 -26.19 -9.75
CA ASN A 103 4.64 -24.99 -10.57
C ASN A 103 3.40 -24.17 -10.19
N SER A 104 2.54 -24.68 -9.29
CA SER A 104 1.33 -23.97 -8.90
C SER A 104 1.66 -22.75 -8.04
N LYS A 105 1.33 -21.56 -8.55
CA LYS A 105 1.49 -20.30 -7.82
C LYS A 105 0.19 -19.90 -7.11
N PRO A 106 0.27 -19.22 -5.95
CA PRO A 106 -0.91 -18.65 -5.31
C PRO A 106 -1.54 -17.58 -6.21
N VAL A 107 -2.86 -17.68 -6.41
CA VAL A 107 -3.62 -16.67 -7.14
C VAL A 107 -4.05 -15.60 -6.15
N LEU A 108 -3.69 -14.35 -6.42
CA LEU A 108 -4.06 -13.21 -5.58
C LEU A 108 -5.43 -12.65 -5.95
N SER A 109 -6.10 -12.08 -4.94
CA SER A 109 -7.32 -11.29 -5.09
C SER A 109 -7.10 -10.14 -6.08
N ALA A 110 -7.90 -10.09 -7.14
CA ALA A 110 -7.79 -9.06 -8.16
C ALA A 110 -9.13 -8.78 -8.83
N LEU A 111 -9.29 -7.57 -9.34
CA LEU A 111 -10.28 -7.24 -10.34
C LEU A 111 -9.63 -7.44 -11.71
N VAL A 112 -10.22 -8.31 -12.54
CA VAL A 112 -9.73 -8.59 -13.89
C VAL A 112 -10.61 -7.82 -14.86
N PHE A 113 -9.96 -7.02 -15.70
CA PHE A 113 -10.60 -6.20 -16.72
C PHE A 113 -10.32 -6.82 -18.09
N THR A 114 -11.35 -6.91 -18.90
CA THR A 114 -11.23 -7.20 -20.33
C THR A 114 -11.38 -5.87 -21.08
N PRO A 115 -10.26 -5.24 -21.50
CA PRO A 115 -10.30 -3.94 -22.12
C PRO A 115 -10.89 -3.98 -23.54
N ALA A 116 -11.43 -2.85 -23.99
CA ALA A 116 -11.91 -2.67 -25.34
C ALA A 116 -10.78 -2.64 -26.38
N ASP A 117 -9.60 -2.13 -25.98
CA ASP A 117 -8.41 -1.93 -26.82
C ASP A 117 -7.09 -2.31 -26.12
N GLY A 118 -6.02 -2.49 -26.90
CA GLY A 118 -4.69 -2.90 -26.40
C GLY A 118 -3.85 -1.78 -25.77
N ARG A 119 -4.28 -0.52 -25.82
CA ARG A 119 -3.59 0.64 -25.19
C ARG A 119 -4.08 0.91 -23.78
N PHE A 120 -5.12 0.22 -23.32
CA PHE A 120 -5.69 0.35 -21.98
C PHE A 120 -4.63 0.28 -20.87
N ALA A 121 -3.77 -0.75 -20.88
CA ALA A 121 -2.75 -0.92 -19.85
C ALA A 121 -1.69 0.20 -19.88
N THR A 122 -1.46 0.83 -21.03
CA THR A 122 -0.57 2.00 -21.14
C THR A 122 -1.21 3.23 -20.51
N ARG A 123 -2.51 3.49 -20.79
CA ARG A 123 -3.27 4.61 -20.20
C ARG A 123 -3.35 4.51 -18.69
N HIS A 124 -3.66 3.31 -18.19
CA HIS A 124 -3.88 3.05 -16.76
C HIS A 124 -2.70 2.36 -16.08
N SER A 125 -1.48 2.57 -16.56
CA SER A 125 -0.26 1.89 -16.05
C SER A 125 0.03 2.14 -14.56
N ALA A 126 -0.55 3.19 -13.96
CA ALA A 126 -0.48 3.46 -12.54
C ALA A 126 -1.32 2.50 -11.69
N LEU A 127 -2.36 1.92 -12.30
CA LEU A 127 -3.40 1.12 -11.67
C LEU A 127 -3.24 -0.36 -11.96
N VAL A 128 -3.04 -0.65 -13.25
CA VAL A 128 -3.11 -2.00 -13.77
C VAL A 128 -1.76 -2.44 -14.30
N LYS A 129 -1.49 -3.74 -14.15
CA LYS A 129 -0.31 -4.35 -14.76
C LYS A 129 -0.77 -5.22 -15.92
N PRO A 130 -0.12 -5.14 -17.10
CA PRO A 130 -0.32 -6.11 -18.16
C PRO A 130 -0.06 -7.52 -17.61
N ARG A 131 -0.90 -8.48 -18.00
CA ARG A 131 -0.52 -9.89 -17.83
C ARG A 131 0.64 -10.20 -18.76
N LEU A 132 1.57 -11.02 -18.28
CA LEU A 132 2.70 -11.51 -19.07
C LEU A 132 2.27 -12.56 -20.11
N ASP A 133 1.08 -13.14 -19.93
CA ASP A 133 0.48 -14.06 -20.89
C ASP A 133 -0.19 -13.27 -22.01
N ALA A 134 -0.26 -13.84 -23.22
CA ALA A 134 -0.80 -13.24 -24.45
C ALA A 134 -2.33 -12.94 -24.40
N ASP A 135 -2.88 -12.82 -23.21
CA ASP A 135 -4.29 -12.62 -22.91
C ASP A 135 -4.59 -11.11 -22.90
N PRO A 136 -5.64 -10.61 -23.59
CA PRO A 136 -6.03 -9.20 -23.54
C PRO A 136 -6.41 -8.71 -22.13
N GLU A 137 -6.57 -9.62 -21.17
CA GLU A 137 -6.96 -9.31 -19.81
C GLU A 137 -5.88 -8.58 -18.99
N VAL A 138 -6.36 -7.66 -18.17
CA VAL A 138 -5.53 -6.77 -17.38
C VAL A 138 -5.96 -6.85 -15.91
N GLU A 139 -5.00 -6.91 -14.99
CA GLU A 139 -5.28 -7.13 -13.58
C GLU A 139 -5.08 -5.87 -12.72
N LEU A 140 -6.09 -5.58 -11.89
CA LEU A 140 -6.00 -4.69 -10.75
C LEU A 140 -5.89 -5.51 -9.48
N ARG A 141 -4.70 -5.55 -8.89
CA ARG A 141 -4.46 -6.24 -7.62
C ARG A 141 -5.00 -5.43 -6.46
N LEU A 142 -5.80 -6.07 -5.62
CA LEU A 142 -6.41 -5.44 -4.47
C LEU A 142 -5.90 -6.09 -3.18
N PRO A 143 -5.76 -5.31 -2.09
CA PRO A 143 -5.14 -5.79 -0.86
C PRO A 143 -5.99 -6.84 -0.14
N ASN A 144 -7.31 -6.87 -0.36
CA ASN A 144 -8.23 -7.74 0.37
C ASN A 144 -9.35 -8.24 -0.55
N ILE A 145 -9.77 -9.50 -0.35
CA ILE A 145 -10.95 -10.11 -0.99
C ILE A 145 -12.23 -9.31 -0.69
N ALA A 146 -12.37 -8.73 0.51
CA ALA A 146 -13.53 -7.92 0.86
C ALA A 146 -13.67 -6.71 -0.07
N THR A 147 -12.55 -6.06 -0.41
CA THR A 147 -12.53 -4.93 -1.35
C THR A 147 -12.89 -5.37 -2.76
N VAL A 148 -12.40 -6.53 -3.22
CA VAL A 148 -12.80 -7.10 -4.51
C VAL A 148 -14.31 -7.32 -4.54
N ARG A 149 -14.86 -8.02 -3.55
CA ARG A 149 -16.28 -8.35 -3.47
C ARG A 149 -17.16 -7.09 -3.42
N GLN A 150 -16.76 -6.10 -2.62
CA GLN A 150 -17.45 -4.81 -2.53
C GLN A 150 -17.46 -4.10 -3.89
N LEU A 151 -16.32 -4.01 -4.58
CA LEU A 151 -16.25 -3.37 -5.89
C LEU A 151 -17.04 -4.14 -6.95
N THR A 152 -16.96 -5.47 -6.96
CA THR A 152 -17.79 -6.30 -7.85
C THR A 152 -19.29 -6.03 -7.63
N GLN A 153 -19.73 -5.89 -6.37
CA GLN A 153 -21.12 -5.58 -6.05
C GLN A 153 -21.53 -4.17 -6.48
N GLU A 154 -20.68 -3.16 -6.28
CA GLU A 154 -20.97 -1.80 -6.75
C GLU A 154 -21.01 -1.73 -8.28
N ILE A 155 -20.10 -2.43 -8.96
CA ILE A 155 -20.13 -2.55 -10.43
C ILE A 155 -21.42 -3.25 -10.88
N ALA A 156 -21.86 -4.30 -10.17
CA ALA A 156 -23.12 -4.98 -10.48
C ALA A 156 -24.34 -4.06 -10.38
N ARG A 157 -24.31 -3.09 -9.48
CA ARG A 157 -25.40 -2.12 -9.33
C ARG A 157 -25.44 -1.10 -10.47
N VAL A 158 -24.28 -0.68 -10.98
CA VAL A 158 -24.19 0.40 -11.96
C VAL A 158 -24.15 -0.11 -13.40
N ARG A 159 -23.39 -1.17 -13.65
CA ARG A 159 -23.19 -1.80 -14.96
C ARG A 159 -23.21 -3.33 -14.81
N PRO A 160 -24.37 -3.94 -14.54
CA PRO A 160 -24.51 -5.39 -14.44
C PRO A 160 -24.13 -6.11 -15.73
N ASP A 161 -24.27 -5.44 -16.88
CA ASP A 161 -23.93 -5.94 -18.22
C ASP A 161 -22.44 -6.22 -18.41
N LEU A 162 -21.57 -5.58 -17.62
CA LEU A 162 -20.12 -5.77 -17.73
C LEU A 162 -19.62 -6.96 -16.89
N LEU A 163 -20.40 -7.49 -15.94
CA LEU A 163 -19.96 -8.59 -15.10
C LEU A 163 -20.10 -9.95 -15.79
N HIS A 164 -18.97 -10.67 -15.91
CA HIS A 164 -18.89 -12.01 -16.50
C HIS A 164 -18.04 -12.97 -15.66
#